data_AF-A0A7C5CIF7-F1
#
_entry.id   AF-A0A7C5CIF7-F1
#
_cell.length_a   1.000
_cell.length_b   1.000
_cell.length_c   1.000
_cell.angle_alpha   90.00
_cell.angle_beta   90.00
_cell.angle_gamma   90.00
#
_symmetry.space_group_name_H-M   'P 1'
#
loop_
_entity.id
_entity.type
_entity.pdbx_description
1 polymer ?
#
loop_
_entity_poly.entity_id
_entity_poly.type
_entity_poly.pdbx_seq_one_letter_code
_entity_poly.pdbx_strand_id
1 'polypeptide(L)' 'MSISIVILAAGKGSRMKSTTPKVLHTISGKPMLFHAIDASLKISDDITVVIYHQAPRVREAIE' A
#
# COMPACT_ATOMS: atom_id res chain seq x y z
N MET A 1 -22.53 -9.33 -7.71
CA MET A 1 -22.31 -8.46 -6.53
C MET A 1 -21.00 -7.74 -6.78
N SER A 2 -20.97 -6.42 -6.85
CA SER A 2 -19.71 -5.67 -6.93
C SER A 2 -19.09 -5.60 -5.53
N ILE A 3 -17.80 -5.91 -5.42
CA ILE A 3 -17.04 -5.83 -4.18
C ILE A 3 -16.12 -4.61 -4.31
N SER A 4 -16.10 -3.71 -3.35
CA SER A 4 -15.12 -2.62 -3.30
C SER A 4 -14.08 -2.93 -2.23
N ILE A 5 -12.81 -2.63 -2.49
CA ILE A 5 -11.71 -2.92 -1.56
C ILE A 5 -10.99 -1.62 -1.17
N VAL A 6 -10.82 -1.42 0.13
CA VAL A 6 -10.10 -0.26 0.68
C VAL A 6 -8.84 -0.73 1.40
N ILE A 7 -7.67 -0.27 0.94
CA ILE A 7 -6.36 -0.58 1.53
C ILE A 7 -5.88 0.63 2.33
N LEU A 8 -5.77 0.48 3.66
CA LEU A 8 -5.30 1.55 4.56
C LEU A 8 -3.77 1.59 4.63
N ALA A 9 -3.15 2.51 3.88
CA ALA A 9 -1.71 2.68 3.73
C ALA A 9 -1.17 4.03 4.29
N ALA A 10 -1.97 4.71 5.11
CA ALA A 10 -1.71 6.07 5.59
C ALA A 10 -0.83 6.20 6.85
N GLY A 11 -0.45 5.07 7.47
CA GLY A 11 0.22 5.06 8.78
C GLY A 11 1.71 5.47 8.74
N LYS A 12 2.16 6.22 9.76
CA LYS A 12 3.56 6.67 9.92
C LYS A 12 4.59 5.54 10.05
N GLY A 13 4.21 4.40 10.65
CA GLY A 13 5.14 3.30 10.88
C GLY A 13 6.28 3.62 11.86
N SER A 14 6.01 4.39 12.94
CA SER A 14 7.04 4.89 13.87
C SER A 14 7.97 3.83 14.45
N ARG A 15 7.47 2.61 14.69
CA ARG A 15 8.27 1.49 15.22
C ARG A 15 9.24 0.90 14.19
N MET A 16 9.07 1.19 12.90
CA MET A 16 9.99 0.75 11.84
C MET A 16 11.35 1.46 11.93
N LYS A 17 11.44 2.61 12.63
CA LYS A 17 12.66 3.41 12.78
C LYS A 17 13.42 3.62 11.45
N SER A 18 12.68 3.82 10.38
CA SER A 18 13.17 3.92 9.01
C SER A 18 12.55 5.15 8.35
N THR A 19 13.31 5.79 7.46
CA THR A 19 12.82 6.90 6.64
C THR A 19 11.96 6.42 5.47
N THR A 20 12.01 5.13 5.14
CA THR A 20 11.17 4.49 4.12
C THR A 20 9.75 4.30 4.68
N PRO A 21 8.68 4.67 3.94
CA PRO A 21 7.32 4.37 4.36
C PRO A 21 7.14 2.88 4.70
N LYS A 22 6.38 2.56 5.76
CA LYS A 22 6.16 1.16 6.19
C LYS A 22 5.72 0.28 5.01
N VAL A 23 4.78 0.78 4.21
CA VAL A 23 4.15 0.06 3.10
C VAL A 23 5.09 -0.18 1.91
N LEU A 24 6.21 0.56 1.83
CA LEU A 24 7.23 0.39 0.80
C LEU A 24 8.40 -0.50 1.23
N HIS A 25 8.44 -0.96 2.49
CA HIS A 25 9.42 -1.98 2.87
C HIS A 25 9.14 -3.27 2.10
N THR A 26 10.20 -3.90 1.60
CA THR A 26 10.10 -5.08 0.77
C THR A 26 9.95 -6.36 1.59
N ILE A 27 9.09 -7.25 1.10
CA ILE A 27 8.96 -8.63 1.54
C ILE A 27 9.26 -9.48 0.30
N SER A 28 10.33 -10.28 0.37
CA SER A 28 10.82 -11.08 -0.76
C SER A 28 11.06 -10.23 -2.03
N GLY A 29 11.67 -9.06 -1.86
CA GLY A 29 12.00 -8.16 -2.98
C GLY A 29 10.84 -7.29 -3.48
N LYS A 30 9.61 -7.52 -3.03
CA LYS A 30 8.41 -6.78 -3.46
C LYS A 30 7.87 -5.89 -2.33
N PRO A 31 7.53 -4.61 -2.56
CA PRO A 31 6.98 -3.74 -1.53
C PRO A 31 5.71 -4.32 -0.89
N MET A 32 5.59 -4.21 0.43
CA MET A 32 4.46 -4.75 1.21
C MET A 32 3.09 -4.34 0.64
N LEU A 33 2.94 -3.10 0.19
CA LEU A 33 1.70 -2.59 -0.38
C LEU A 33 1.23 -3.40 -1.60
N PHE A 34 2.16 -3.80 -2.45
CA PHE A 34 1.81 -4.49 -3.69
C PHE A 34 1.32 -5.91 -3.44
N HIS A 35 1.73 -6.55 -2.35
CA HIS A 35 1.14 -7.85 -1.98
C HIS A 35 -0.36 -7.71 -1.69
N ALA A 36 -0.78 -6.62 -1.05
CA ALA A 36 -2.19 -6.34 -0.81
C ALA A 36 -2.94 -5.95 -2.09
N ILE A 37 -2.32 -5.15 -2.97
CA ILE A 37 -2.90 -4.77 -4.26
C ILE A 37 -3.09 -6.01 -5.15
N ASP A 38 -2.06 -6.83 -5.34
CA ASP A 38 -2.13 -8.08 -6.12
C ASP A 38 -3.25 -9.01 -5.62
N ALA A 39 -3.38 -9.16 -4.30
CA ALA A 39 -4.43 -9.98 -3.72
C ALA A 39 -5.83 -9.40 -3.98
N SER A 40 -5.96 -8.07 -3.89
CA SER A 40 -7.21 -7.35 -4.11
C SER A 40 -7.68 -7.44 -5.57
N LEU A 41 -6.75 -7.33 -6.52
CA LEU A 41 -7.02 -7.42 -7.97
C LEU A 41 -7.58 -8.79 -8.41
N LYS A 42 -7.40 -9.84 -7.59
CA LYS A 42 -8.02 -11.16 -7.85
C LYS A 42 -9.50 -11.20 -7.49
N ILE A 43 -9.99 -10.20 -6.78
CA ILE A 43 -11.35 -10.15 -6.19
C ILE A 43 -12.16 -9.03 -6.85
N SER A 44 -11.56 -7.87 -7.08
CA SER A 44 -12.25 -6.69 -7.63
C SER A 44 -11.31 -5.77 -8.41
N ASP A 45 -11.89 -5.03 -9.37
CA ASP A 45 -11.30 -3.89 -10.06
C ASP A 45 -11.57 -2.55 -9.36
N ASP A 46 -12.50 -2.48 -8.40
CA ASP A 46 -12.78 -1.31 -7.57
C ASP A 46 -11.92 -1.31 -6.29
N ILE A 47 -10.72 -0.73 -6.40
CA ILE A 47 -9.72 -0.68 -5.34
C ILE A 47 -9.32 0.76 -5.04
N THR A 48 -9.44 1.15 -3.77
CA THR A 48 -8.98 2.44 -3.26
C THR A 48 -7.85 2.26 -2.24
N VAL A 49 -6.73 2.94 -2.45
CA VAL A 49 -5.59 2.96 -1.50
C VAL A 49 -5.56 4.30 -0.77
N VAL A 50 -5.75 4.27 0.55
CA VAL A 50 -5.72 5.48 1.40
C VAL A 50 -4.29 5.78 1.82
N ILE A 51 -3.77 6.94 1.41
CA ILE A 51 -2.39 7.40 1.71
C ILE A 51 -2.39 8.75 2.43
N TYR A 52 -1.41 8.99 3.31
CA TYR A 52 -1.22 10.27 4.01
C TYR A 52 0.25 10.54 4.33
N HIS A 53 0.81 9.88 5.35
CA HIS A 53 2.19 10.13 5.76
C HIS A 53 3.16 9.71 4.65
N GLN A 54 3.97 10.66 4.15
CA GLN A 54 4.85 10.46 3.00
C GLN A 54 4.09 9.99 1.73
N ALA A 55 2.81 10.38 1.59
CA ALA A 55 1.96 10.04 0.44
C ALA A 55 2.63 10.26 -0.93
N PRO A 56 3.40 11.34 -1.19
CA PRO A 56 4.08 11.51 -2.48
C PRO A 56 4.99 10.33 -2.85
N ARG A 57 5.75 9.81 -1.88
CA ARG A 57 6.65 8.67 -2.11
C ARG A 57 5.90 7.36 -2.33
N VAL A 58 4.75 7.21 -1.67
CA VAL A 58 3.89 6.03 -1.87
C VAL A 58 3.22 6.10 -3.24
N ARG A 59 2.78 7.30 -3.67
CA ARG A 59 2.18 7.54 -4.98
C ARG A 59 3.16 7.26 -6.12
N GLU A 60 4.38 7.79 -6.03
CA GLU A 60 5.44 7.52 -7.01
C GLU A 60 5.76 6.03 -7.16
N ALA A 61 5.60 5.25 -6.09
CA ALA A 61 5.87 3.81 -6.14
C ALA A 61 4.72 2.99 -6.74
N ILE A 62 3.50 3.54 -6.89
CA ILE A 62 2.32 2.84 -7.41
C ILE A 62 1.87 3.32 -8.80
N GLU A 63 2.33 4.50 -9.24
CA GLU A 63 2.15 5.03 -10.60
C GLU A 63 3.22 4.47 -11.55
#